data_AF-A0A3N5KBD3-F1
#
_entry.id   AF-A0A3N5KBD3-F1
#
_cell.length_a   1.000
_cell.length_b   1.000
_cell.length_c   1.000
_cell.angle_alpha   90.00
_cell.angle_beta   90.00
_cell.angle_gamma   90.00
#
_symmetry.space_group_name_H-M   'P 1'
#
loop_
_entity.id
_entity.type
_entity.pdbx_description
1 polymer ?
#
loop_
_entity_poly.entity_id
_entity_poly.type
_entity_poly.pdbx_seq_one_letter_code
_entity_poly.pdbx_strand_id
1 'polypeptide(L)'
;MKKLLIGFVVTFVLLEMMDIIVHGFLLMNAYQATASLWRPDMMQKMWIMHIVKLVVSFMVTFIFSKGYEGKGTMEGVRYGFYMGVLLSIGMAYGTYAMIAIP
;
A
#
# COMPACT_ATOMS: atom_id res chain seq x y z
N MET A 1 1.98 -15.41 -16.65
CA MET A 1 1.82 -15.35 -15.18
C MET A 1 3.12 -15.29 -14.40
N LYS A 2 4.17 -16.05 -14.76
CA LYS A 2 5.48 -15.99 -14.10
C LYS A 2 6.06 -14.57 -13.95
N LYS A 3 6.03 -13.76 -15.02
CA LYS A 3 6.51 -12.36 -14.98
C LYS A 3 5.72 -11.47 -14.01
N LEU A 4 4.40 -11.65 -13.93
CA LEU A 4 3.55 -10.91 -13.00
C LEU A 4 3.89 -11.27 -11.55
N LEU A 5 4.05 -12.56 -11.25
CA LEU A 5 4.38 -13.02 -9.91
C LEU A 5 5.77 -12.52 -9.47
N ILE A 6 6.77 -12.56 -10.36
CA ILE A 6 8.10 -12.00 -10.09
C ILE A 6 8.01 -10.50 -9.83
N GLY A 7 7.31 -9.75 -10.69
CA GLY A 7 7.14 -8.31 -10.53
C GLY A 7 6.48 -7.98 -9.20
N PHE A 8 5.40 -8.68 -8.84
CA PHE A 8 4.71 -8.52 -7.55
C PHE A 8 5.67 -8.73 -6.37
N VAL A 9 6.41 -9.84 -6.34
CA VAL A 9 7.34 -10.14 -5.25
C VAL A 9 8.44 -9.08 -5.16
N VAL A 10 9.03 -8.69 -6.29
CA VAL A 10 10.07 -7.64 -6.33
C VAL A 10 9.52 -6.30 -5.85
N THR A 11 8.35 -5.88 -6.31
CA THR A 11 7.70 -4.64 -5.88
C THR A 11 7.37 -4.66 -4.40
N PHE A 12 6.89 -5.78 -3.86
CA PHE A 12 6.63 -5.93 -2.43
C PHE A 12 7.90 -5.75 -1.60
N VAL A 13 8.97 -6.46 -1.96
CA VAL A 13 10.26 -6.38 -1.26
C VAL A 13 10.82 -4.94 -1.31
N LEU A 14 10.77 -4.29 -2.47
CA LEU A 14 11.22 -2.91 -2.60
C LEU A 14 10.38 -1.94 -1.76
N LEU A 15 9.06 -2.15 -1.66
CA LEU A 15 8.19 -1.35 -0.80
C LEU A 15 8.54 -1.54 0.67
N GLU A 16 8.79 -2.76 1.13
CA GLU A 16 9.22 -3.04 2.51
C GLU A 16 10.58 -2.38 2.82
N MET A 17 11.54 -2.47 1.90
CA MET A 17 12.84 -1.80 2.07
C MET A 17 12.68 -0.28 2.13
N MET A 18 11.85 0.29 1.26
CA MET A 18 11.59 1.73 1.26
C MET A 18 10.85 2.17 2.52
N ASP A 19 9.93 1.36 3.03
CA ASP A 19 9.21 1.61 4.27
C ASP A 19 10.17 1.75 5.45
N ILE A 20 11.13 0.82 5.58
CA ILE A 20 12.19 0.88 6.60
C ILE A 20 13.00 2.17 6.46
N ILE A 21 13.43 2.53 5.25
CA ILE A 21 14.22 3.74 5.00
C ILE A 21 13.42 5.00 5.39
N VAL A 22 12.21 5.12 4.87
CA VAL A 22 11.40 6.34 5.04
C VAL A 22 10.88 6.45 6.47
N HIS A 23 10.31 5.40 7.03
CA HIS A 23 9.60 5.44 8.31
C HIS A 23 10.54 5.17 9.49
N GLY A 24 11.53 4.28 9.29
CA GLY A 24 12.49 3.90 10.31
C GLY A 24 13.67 4.87 10.45
N PHE A 25 14.05 5.58 9.38
CA PHE A 25 15.17 6.53 9.44
C PHE A 25 14.72 7.98 9.20
N LEU A 26 14.09 8.28 8.06
CA LEU A 26 13.81 9.67 7.69
C LEU A 26 12.73 10.32 8.57
N LEU A 27 11.67 9.58 8.89
CA LEU A 27 10.52 10.10 9.63
C LEU A 27 10.52 9.74 11.13
N MET A 28 11.52 8.99 11.60
CA MET A 28 11.57 8.50 12.99
C MET A 28 11.41 9.62 14.02
N ASN A 29 12.10 10.75 13.84
CA ASN A 29 12.02 11.89 14.77
C ASN A 29 10.63 12.55 14.76
N ALA A 30 10.01 12.67 13.58
CA ALA A 30 8.66 13.22 13.45
C ALA A 30 7.62 12.31 14.14
N TYR A 31 7.83 10.99 14.06
CA TYR A 31 7.02 9.99 14.73
C TYR A 31 7.15 10.02 16.25
N GLN A 32 8.37 10.15 16.78
CA GLN A 32 8.57 10.34 18.21
C GLN A 32 7.88 11.63 18.72
N ALA A 33 7.98 12.72 17.95
CA ALA A 33 7.34 14.00 18.30
C ALA A 33 5.80 13.95 18.27
N THR A 34 5.21 13.03 17.52
CA THR A 34 3.75 12.91 17.35
C THR A 34 3.17 11.65 18.00
N ALA A 35 3.96 10.89 18.76
CA ALA A 35 3.56 9.61 19.35
C ALA A 35 2.32 9.73 20.25
N SER A 36 2.08 10.89 20.87
CA SER A 36 0.89 11.17 21.69
C SER A 36 -0.42 11.24 20.91
N LEU A 37 -0.36 11.44 19.58
CA LEU A 37 -1.53 11.51 18.70
C LEU A 37 -1.97 10.13 18.19
N TRP A 38 -1.14 9.11 18.39
CA TRP A 38 -1.36 7.78 17.85
C TRP A 38 -2.20 6.93 18.81
N ARG A 39 -2.87 5.91 18.28
CA ARG A 39 -3.60 4.97 19.13
C ARG A 39 -2.64 4.18 20.05
N PRO A 40 -3.00 3.88 21.31
CA PRO A 40 -2.10 3.18 22.24
C PRO A 40 -1.67 1.77 21.80
N ASP A 41 -2.54 1.06 21.08
CA ASP A 41 -2.33 -0.30 20.58
C ASP A 41 -1.80 -0.34 19.13
N MET A 42 -1.26 0.77 18.61
CA MET A 42 -0.81 0.90 17.22
C MET A 42 0.14 -0.23 16.81
N MET A 43 1.13 -0.51 17.66
CA MET A 43 2.15 -1.53 17.39
C MET A 43 1.56 -2.92 17.19
N GLN A 44 0.45 -3.26 17.86
CA GLN A 44 -0.25 -4.53 17.71
C GLN A 44 -0.99 -4.64 16.37
N LYS A 45 -1.18 -3.51 15.67
CA LYS A 45 -1.87 -3.40 14.39
C LYS A 45 -0.93 -3.14 13.20
N MET A 46 0.36 -2.93 13.42
CA MET A 46 1.30 -2.64 12.34
C MET A 46 1.42 -3.75 11.29
N TRP A 47 1.07 -5.00 11.64
CA TRP A 47 0.97 -6.09 10.66
C TRP A 47 -0.02 -5.79 9.52
N ILE A 48 -1.04 -4.97 9.77
CA ILE A 48 -2.02 -4.53 8.76
C ILE A 48 -1.31 -3.76 7.64
N MET A 49 -0.30 -2.96 7.97
CA MET A 49 0.46 -2.18 6.98
C MET A 49 1.22 -3.09 6.00
N HIS A 50 1.72 -4.24 6.47
CA HIS A 50 2.34 -5.24 5.61
C HIS A 50 1.32 -5.90 4.67
N ILE A 51 0.11 -6.20 5.16
CA ILE A 51 -0.98 -6.71 4.30
C ILE A 51 -1.39 -5.67 3.26
N VAL A 52 -1.50 -4.39 3.63
CA VAL A 52 -1.77 -3.30 2.70
C VAL A 52 -0.69 -3.22 1.63
N LYS A 53 0.59 -3.23 2.01
CA LYS A 53 1.72 -3.24 1.06
C LYS A 53 1.70 -4.45 0.14
N LEU A 54 1.29 -5.62 0.63
CA LEU A 54 1.11 -6.84 -0.17
C LEU A 54 0.00 -6.67 -1.23
N VAL A 55 -1.15 -6.14 -0.83
CA VAL A 55 -2.25 -5.87 -1.78
C VAL A 55 -1.86 -4.79 -2.79
N VAL A 56 -1.24 -3.70 -2.33
CA VAL A 56 -0.78 -2.59 -3.16
C VAL A 56 0.24 -3.06 -4.20
N SER A 57 1.25 -3.81 -3.80
CA SER A 57 2.27 -4.34 -4.72
C SER A 57 1.67 -5.26 -5.78
N PHE A 58 0.72 -6.13 -5.41
CA PHE A 58 0.01 -6.97 -6.36
C PHE A 58 -0.83 -6.13 -7.34
N MET A 59 -1.63 -5.20 -6.82
CA MET A 59 -2.50 -4.33 -7.62
C MET A 59 -1.71 -3.46 -8.59
N VAL A 60 -0.63 -2.81 -8.13
CA VAL A 60 0.26 -2.02 -8.99
C VAL A 60 0.82 -2.89 -10.11
N THR A 61 1.40 -4.05 -9.78
CA THR A 61 1.98 -4.95 -10.80
C THR A 61 0.92 -5.45 -11.79
N PHE A 62 -0.28 -5.78 -11.30
CA PHE A 62 -1.39 -6.20 -12.12
C PHE A 62 -1.87 -5.10 -13.07
N ILE A 63 -2.05 -3.88 -12.56
CA ILE A 63 -2.43 -2.70 -13.35
C ILE A 63 -1.38 -2.41 -14.42
N PHE A 64 -0.09 -2.47 -14.11
CA PHE A 64 0.95 -2.28 -15.14
C PHE A 64 1.00 -3.42 -16.17
N SER A 65 0.67 -4.66 -15.76
CA SER A 65 0.65 -5.80 -16.67
C SER A 65 -0.60 -5.86 -17.55
N LYS A 66 -1.72 -5.24 -17.16
CA LYS A 66 -3.05 -5.44 -17.76
C LYS A 66 -3.84 -4.15 -17.99
N GLY A 67 -3.29 -3.00 -17.63
CA GLY A 67 -3.97 -1.70 -17.68
C GLY A 67 -4.14 -1.13 -19.09
N TYR A 68 -3.38 -1.65 -20.06
CA TYR A 68 -3.49 -1.27 -21.47
C TYR A 68 -3.43 -2.51 -22.35
N GLU A 69 -4.56 -2.86 -22.98
CA GLU A 69 -4.65 -3.94 -23.96
C GLU A 69 -5.13 -3.44 -25.34
N GLY A 70 -5.35 -2.12 -25.50
CA GLY A 70 -5.79 -1.51 -26.76
C GLY A 70 -7.26 -1.74 -27.10
N LYS A 71 -8.10 -2.10 -26.13
CA LYS A 71 -9.51 -2.51 -26.33
C LYS A 71 -10.54 -1.38 -26.11
N GLY A 72 -10.10 -0.12 -26.07
CA GLY A 72 -10.98 1.05 -26.01
C GLY A 72 -11.38 1.49 -24.60
N THR A 73 -12.51 2.20 -24.49
CA THR A 73 -12.92 2.93 -23.26
C THR A 73 -13.13 2.06 -22.03
N MET A 74 -13.53 0.79 -22.22
CA MET A 74 -13.70 -0.17 -21.13
C MET A 74 -12.39 -0.43 -20.36
N GLU A 75 -11.23 -0.20 -20.97
CA GLU A 75 -9.94 -0.27 -20.27
C GLU A 75 -9.81 0.84 -19.22
N GLY A 76 -10.21 2.06 -19.57
CA GLY A 76 -10.22 3.20 -18.64
C GLY A 76 -11.16 2.97 -17.46
N VAL A 77 -12.33 2.37 -17.70
CA VAL A 77 -13.29 2.02 -16.62
C VAL A 77 -12.68 0.98 -15.66
N ARG A 78 -12.09 -0.09 -16.20
CA ARG A 78 -11.43 -1.13 -15.38
C ARG A 78 -10.24 -0.55 -14.61
N TYR A 79 -9.41 0.26 -15.27
CA TYR A 79 -8.29 0.95 -14.63
C TYR A 79 -8.76 1.84 -13.48
N GLY A 80 -9.78 2.67 -13.71
CA GLY A 80 -10.36 3.53 -12.68
C GLY A 80 -10.89 2.74 -11.48
N PHE A 81 -11.55 1.61 -11.73
CA PHE A 81 -11.98 0.71 -10.67
C PHE A 81 -10.80 0.15 -9.86
N TYR A 82 -9.76 -0.39 -10.51
CA TYR A 82 -8.60 -0.93 -9.82
C TYR A 82 -7.82 0.13 -9.04
N MET A 83 -7.67 1.33 -9.61
CA MET A 83 -7.05 2.46 -8.91
C MET A 83 -7.88 2.93 -7.73
N GLY A 84 -9.21 2.96 -7.85
CA GLY A 84 -10.11 3.26 -6.74
C GLY A 84 -9.91 2.28 -5.58
N VAL A 85 -9.93 0.98 -5.87
CA VAL A 85 -9.65 -0.06 -4.87
C VAL A 85 -8.27 0.12 -4.24
N LEU A 86 -7.23 0.33 -5.06
CA LEU A 86 -5.85 0.52 -4.61
C LEU A 86 -5.74 1.68 -3.60
N LEU A 87 -6.30 2.84 -3.94
CA LEU A 87 -6.23 4.05 -3.12
C LEU A 87 -7.09 3.92 -1.86
N SER A 88 -8.29 3.34 -1.96
CA SER A 88 -9.20 3.19 -0.83
C SER A 88 -8.66 2.24 0.24
N ILE A 89 -8.01 1.13 -0.14
CA ILE A 89 -7.45 0.18 0.83
C ILE A 89 -6.34 0.85 1.65
N GLY A 90 -5.42 1.56 1.00
CA GLY A 90 -4.33 2.25 1.69
C GLY A 90 -4.85 3.27 2.70
N MET A 91 -5.80 4.10 2.29
CA MET A 91 -6.41 5.11 3.16
C MET A 91 -7.19 4.50 4.32
N ALA A 92 -8.07 3.53 4.05
CA ALA A 92 -8.94 2.96 5.07
C ALA A 92 -8.14 2.21 6.16
N TYR A 93 -7.29 1.27 5.74
CA TYR A 93 -6.58 0.40 6.68
C TYR A 93 -5.35 1.08 7.30
N GLY A 94 -4.69 1.98 6.57
CA GLY A 94 -3.58 2.77 7.12
C GLY A 94 -4.05 3.68 8.25
N THR A 95 -5.15 4.40 8.03
CA THR A 95 -5.71 5.28 9.08
C THR A 95 -6.23 4.48 10.27
N TYR A 96 -6.90 3.33 10.04
CA TYR A 96 -7.35 2.44 11.11
C TYR A 96 -6.20 1.89 11.97
N ALA A 97 -5.07 1.56 11.35
CA ALA A 97 -3.89 1.05 12.05
C ALA A 97 -3.20 2.13 12.92
N MET A 98 -3.24 3.40 12.50
CA MET A 98 -2.52 4.50 13.15
C MET A 98 -3.37 5.29 14.16
N ILE A 99 -4.66 5.49 13.88
CA ILE A 99 -5.54 6.39 14.63
C ILE A 99 -6.74 5.61 15.17
N ALA A 100 -7.17 5.93 16.39
CA ALA A 100 -8.38 5.39 16.99
C ALA A 100 -9.61 6.10 16.41
N ILE A 101 -10.03 5.68 15.21
CA ILE A 101 -11.31 6.10 14.62
C ILE A 101 -12.44 5.27 15.29
N PRO A 102 -13.59 5.87 15.63
CA PRO A 102 -14.75 5.16 16.17
C PRO A 102 -15.23 3.99 15.30
#